data_AF-A0A847YJ29-F1
#
_entry.id   AF-A0A847YJ29-F1
#
_cell.length_a   1.000
_cell.length_b   1.000
_cell.length_c   1.000
_cell.angle_alpha   90.00
_cell.angle_beta   90.00
_cell.angle_gamma   90.00
#
_symmetry.space_group_name_H-M   'P 1'
#
loop_
_entity.id
_entity.type
_entity.pdbx_description
1 polymer ?
#
loop_
_entity_poly.entity_id
_entity_poly.type
_entity_poly.pdbx_seq_one_letter_code
_entity_poly.pdbx_strand_id
1 'polypeptide(L)'
;RTGLCSLEIRGNTVQDYDLWLRFAAVCEFAYIAEPMTVFRIHAAQGTSDRRGMLREQTAMLERVLRGESPATRRAMRKRMAELYALLGSFHLDFHEAAEARDAFRRSLRRQFRFRSLLLWGVTYLPRGGVSGIRRVYYRLKGMPP
;
A
#
# COMPACT_ATOMS: atom_id res chain seq x y z
N ARG A 1 -15.56 16.77 12.79
CA ARG A 1 -15.49 16.73 14.28
C ARG A 1 -14.32 15.84 14.67
N THR A 2 -13.44 16.32 15.54
CA THR A 2 -12.31 15.53 16.06
C THR A 2 -12.82 14.67 17.22
N GLY A 3 -12.42 13.40 17.32
CA GLY A 3 -12.80 12.50 18.42
C GLY A 3 -13.93 11.48 18.15
N LEU A 4 -14.61 11.53 16.99
CA LEU A 4 -15.57 10.51 16.55
C LEU A 4 -15.07 9.77 15.30
N CYS A 5 -15.54 8.55 15.06
CA CYS A 5 -15.32 7.85 13.80
C CYS A 5 -15.95 8.61 12.62
N SER A 6 -15.28 8.59 11.46
CA SER A 6 -15.82 9.17 10.24
C SER A 6 -16.88 8.26 9.64
N LEU A 7 -18.09 8.77 9.46
CA LEU A 7 -19.19 8.05 8.79
C LEU A 7 -18.98 7.92 7.26
N GLU A 8 -18.01 8.65 6.70
CA GLU A 8 -17.63 8.53 5.28
C GLU A 8 -16.87 7.23 5.00
N ILE A 9 -16.23 6.66 6.03
CA ILE A 9 -15.44 5.43 5.91
C ILE A 9 -16.38 4.25 6.16
N ARG A 10 -16.79 3.58 5.08
CA ARG A 10 -17.74 2.46 5.13
C ARG A 10 -17.17 1.19 5.78
N GLY A 11 -15.85 1.03 5.76
CA GLY A 11 -15.14 -0.10 6.40
C GLY A 11 -14.62 0.24 7.79
N ASN A 12 -14.14 -0.78 8.52
CA ASN A 12 -13.44 -0.58 9.80
C ASN A 12 -11.90 -0.51 9.65
N THR A 13 -11.38 -0.70 8.43
CA THR A 13 -9.96 -1.02 8.24
C THR A 13 -9.02 0.17 8.43
N VAL A 14 -9.52 1.39 8.25
CA VAL A 14 -8.74 2.64 8.33
C VAL A 14 -9.35 3.71 9.24
N GLN A 15 -10.38 3.37 10.02
CA GLN A 15 -11.05 4.33 10.91
C GLN A 15 -10.10 4.89 11.96
N ASP A 16 -9.31 4.03 12.60
CA ASP A 16 -8.32 4.46 13.59
C ASP A 16 -7.28 5.39 12.95
N TYR A 17 -6.83 5.07 11.74
CA TYR A 17 -5.80 5.87 11.10
C TYR A 17 -6.33 7.27 10.70
N ASP A 18 -7.56 7.35 10.18
CA ASP A 18 -8.23 8.64 9.94
C ASP A 18 -8.41 9.44 11.23
N LEU A 19 -8.78 8.78 12.33
CA LEU A 19 -8.90 9.42 13.65
C LEU A 19 -7.55 9.99 14.12
N TRP A 20 -6.48 9.21 14.04
CA TRP A 20 -5.14 9.66 14.42
C TRP A 20 -4.65 10.84 13.57
N LEU A 21 -4.92 10.84 12.26
CA LEU A 21 -4.57 11.97 11.39
C LEU A 21 -5.35 13.24 11.75
N ARG A 22 -6.63 13.11 12.13
CA ARG A 22 -7.41 14.26 12.60
C ARG A 22 -6.91 14.77 13.95
N PHE A 23 -6.48 13.90 14.86
CA PHE A 23 -5.85 14.33 16.11
C PHE A 23 -4.50 15.01 15.85
N ALA A 24 -3.68 14.50 14.93
CA ALA A 24 -2.38 15.10 14.60
C ALA A 24 -2.49 16.55 14.08
N ALA A 25 -3.67 16.95 13.58
CA ALA A 25 -3.93 18.33 13.16
C ALA A 25 -4.22 19.30 14.32
N VAL A 26 -4.54 18.80 15.52
CA VAL A 26 -4.97 19.63 16.66
C VAL A 26 -4.28 19.29 17.98
N CYS A 27 -3.41 18.28 18.00
CA CYS A 27 -2.67 17.81 19.16
C CYS A 27 -1.23 17.48 18.78
N GLU A 28 -0.32 17.64 19.72
CA GLU A 28 1.04 17.11 19.63
C GLU A 28 1.08 15.65 20.08
N PHE A 29 1.92 14.85 19.43
CA PHE A 29 2.08 13.43 19.73
C PHE A 29 3.44 13.17 20.37
N ALA A 30 3.43 12.39 21.46
CA ALA A 30 4.61 11.74 22.02
C ALA A 30 4.57 10.24 21.70
N TYR A 31 5.74 9.61 21.64
CA TYR A 31 5.89 8.18 21.41
C TYR A 31 6.72 7.55 22.54
N ILE A 32 6.18 6.51 23.16
CA ILE A 32 6.88 5.70 24.17
C ILE A 32 7.32 4.41 23.50
N ALA A 33 8.62 4.18 23.41
CA ALA A 33 9.23 3.02 22.75
C ALA A 33 9.24 1.76 23.62
N GLU A 34 8.14 1.51 24.34
CA GLU A 34 7.97 0.36 25.24
C GLU A 34 6.75 -0.46 24.83
N PRO A 35 6.78 -1.80 24.96
CA PRO A 35 5.66 -2.67 24.61
C PRO A 35 4.53 -2.56 25.64
N MET A 36 3.71 -1.51 25.52
CA MET A 36 2.63 -1.20 26.47
C MET A 36 1.31 -1.94 26.19
N THR A 37 1.14 -2.52 25.01
CA THR A 37 -0.14 -3.09 24.56
C THR A 37 0.05 -4.46 23.96
N VAL A 38 -0.81 -5.41 24.35
CA VAL A 38 -0.92 -6.73 23.72
C VAL A 38 -2.22 -6.76 22.92
N PHE A 39 -2.12 -7.04 21.62
CA PHE A 39 -3.27 -7.18 20.74
C PHE A 39 -3.43 -8.62 20.27
N ARG A 40 -4.66 -9.12 20.25
CA ARG A 40 -4.98 -10.43 19.69
C ARG A 40 -5.24 -10.29 18.19
N ILE A 41 -4.46 -10.98 17.38
CA ILE A 41 -4.72 -11.10 15.94
C ILE A 41 -5.67 -12.29 15.73
N HIS A 42 -6.79 -12.08 15.04
CA HIS A 42 -7.71 -13.14 14.63
C HIS A 42 -8.12 -12.97 13.17
N ALA A 43 -8.53 -14.07 12.51
CA ALA A 43 -8.81 -14.09 11.06
C ALA A 43 -9.93 -13.12 10.62
N ALA A 44 -10.84 -12.76 11.53
CA ALA A 44 -11.90 -11.78 11.27
C ALA A 44 -11.48 -10.31 11.49
N GLN A 45 -10.22 -10.01 11.85
CA GLN A 45 -9.77 -8.61 11.91
C GLN A 45 -9.64 -8.02 10.51
N GLY A 46 -9.89 -6.71 10.35
CA GLY A 46 -9.75 -6.01 9.07
C GLY A 46 -8.36 -6.13 8.43
N THR A 47 -7.35 -6.54 9.18
CA THR A 47 -6.00 -6.92 8.71
C THR A 47 -5.96 -8.19 7.87
N SER A 48 -6.99 -9.05 7.89
CA SER A 48 -7.07 -10.26 7.07
C SER A 48 -7.33 -9.96 5.58
N ASP A 49 -8.11 -8.92 5.26
CA ASP A 49 -8.18 -8.36 3.91
C ASP A 49 -7.14 -7.23 3.74
N ARG A 50 -5.87 -7.64 3.67
CA ARG A 50 -4.76 -6.70 3.53
C ARG A 50 -4.86 -5.85 2.27
N ARG A 51 -5.43 -6.39 1.19
CA ARG A 51 -5.65 -5.68 -0.08
C ARG A 51 -6.72 -4.59 0.08
N GLY A 52 -7.87 -4.94 0.65
CA GLY A 52 -8.94 -3.99 0.95
C GLY A 52 -8.45 -2.86 1.85
N MET A 53 -7.75 -3.21 2.93
CA MET A 53 -7.15 -2.25 3.86
C MET A 53 -6.17 -1.29 3.16
N LEU A 54 -5.28 -1.79 2.29
CA LEU A 54 -4.34 -0.94 1.55
C LEU A 54 -5.05 -0.02 0.55
N ARG A 55 -6.12 -0.50 -0.11
CA ARG A 55 -6.93 0.31 -1.02
C ARG A 55 -7.62 1.45 -0.26
N GLU A 56 -8.23 1.15 0.88
CA GLU A 56 -8.85 2.17 1.73
C GLU A 56 -7.82 3.15 2.29
N GLN A 57 -6.66 2.65 2.74
CA GLN A 57 -5.59 3.48 3.29
C GLN A 57 -5.02 4.44 2.25
N THR A 58 -4.75 3.97 1.04
CA THR A 58 -4.23 4.82 -0.04
C THR A 58 -5.24 5.88 -0.47
N ALA A 59 -6.52 5.52 -0.60
CA ALA A 59 -7.58 6.48 -0.94
C ALA A 59 -7.78 7.55 0.14
N MET A 60 -7.79 7.14 1.42
CA MET A 60 -7.89 8.04 2.57
C MET A 60 -6.70 9.01 2.60
N LEU A 61 -5.47 8.50 2.48
CA LEU A 61 -4.27 9.35 2.48
C LEU A 61 -4.22 10.29 1.27
N GLU A 62 -4.64 9.86 0.08
CA GLU A 62 -4.77 10.76 -1.07
C GLU A 62 -5.73 11.92 -0.79
N ARG A 63 -6.87 11.64 -0.14
CA ARG A 63 -7.85 12.66 0.24
C ARG A 63 -7.26 13.64 1.26
N VAL A 64 -6.64 13.13 2.34
CA VAL A 64 -6.02 13.97 3.37
C VAL A 64 -4.92 14.84 2.77
N LEU A 65 -4.01 14.23 1.99
CA LEU A 65 -2.88 14.94 1.40
C LEU A 65 -3.29 16.03 0.40
N ARG A 66 -4.50 16.01 -0.18
CA ARG A 66 -4.97 17.10 -1.04
C ARG A 66 -5.12 18.42 -0.29
N GLY A 67 -5.49 18.38 1.00
CA GLY A 67 -5.63 19.55 1.86
C GLY A 67 -4.31 19.99 2.53
N GLU A 68 -3.26 19.20 2.40
CA GLU A 68 -1.99 19.42 3.10
C GLU A 68 -1.01 20.31 2.33
N SER A 69 -0.06 20.88 3.08
CA SER A 69 1.00 21.73 2.51
C SER A 69 1.84 20.99 1.45
N PRO A 70 2.42 21.70 0.46
CA PRO A 70 3.37 21.09 -0.47
C PRO A 70 4.55 20.38 0.22
N ALA A 71 5.02 20.89 1.35
CA ALA A 71 6.10 20.28 2.13
C ALA A 71 5.69 18.91 2.70
N THR A 72 4.52 18.84 3.34
CA THR A 72 3.93 17.59 3.85
C THR A 72 3.72 16.57 2.72
N ARG A 73 3.17 17.01 1.59
CA ARG A 73 2.98 16.16 0.39
C ARG A 73 4.30 15.60 -0.15
N ARG A 74 5.38 16.39 -0.12
CA ARG A 74 6.73 15.94 -0.50
C ARG A 74 7.28 14.92 0.50
N ALA A 75 7.16 15.18 1.80
CA ALA A 75 7.58 14.25 2.84
C ALA A 75 6.87 12.89 2.72
N MET A 76 5.59 12.89 2.38
CA MET A 76 4.78 11.68 2.23
C MET A 76 4.96 10.95 0.88
N ARG A 77 5.71 11.53 -0.06
CA ARG A 77 5.89 10.96 -1.41
C ARG A 77 6.45 9.54 -1.38
N LYS A 78 7.50 9.30 -0.58
CA LYS A 78 8.13 7.98 -0.44
C LYS A 78 7.14 6.96 0.12
N ARG A 79 6.42 7.33 1.20
CA ARG A 79 5.43 6.47 1.84
C ARG A 79 4.28 6.10 0.90
N MET A 80 3.75 7.08 0.15
CA MET A 80 2.72 6.82 -0.84
C MET A 80 3.21 5.90 -1.96
N ALA A 81 4.45 6.08 -2.43
CA ALA A 81 5.03 5.19 -3.43
C ALA A 81 5.13 3.73 -2.92
N GLU A 82 5.49 3.54 -1.64
CA GLU A 82 5.57 2.21 -1.00
C GLU A 82 4.20 1.55 -0.87
N LEU A 83 3.19 2.29 -0.41
CA LEU A 83 1.83 1.77 -0.29
C LEU A 83 1.27 1.33 -1.65
N TYR A 84 1.50 2.12 -2.70
CA TYR A 84 1.09 1.75 -4.05
C TYR A 84 1.87 0.55 -4.63
N ALA A 85 3.17 0.45 -4.34
CA ALA A 85 3.95 -0.72 -4.75
C ALA A 85 3.47 -2.00 -4.06
N LEU A 86 3.12 -1.90 -2.78
CA LEU A 86 2.57 -3.03 -2.02
C LEU A 86 1.19 -3.42 -2.53
N LEU A 87 0.30 -2.45 -2.74
CA LEU A 87 -1.03 -2.70 -3.33
C LEU A 87 -0.93 -3.35 -4.71
N GLY A 88 -0.01 -2.89 -5.56
CA GLY A 88 0.25 -3.49 -6.87
C GLY A 88 0.74 -4.93 -6.79
N SER A 89 1.55 -5.25 -5.76
CA SER A 89 1.99 -6.63 -5.53
C SER A 89 0.82 -7.54 -5.15
N PHE A 90 -0.07 -7.08 -4.26
CA PHE A 90 -1.29 -7.82 -3.94
C PHE A 90 -2.17 -8.05 -5.17
N HIS A 91 -2.45 -7.01 -5.98
CA HIS A 91 -3.23 -7.20 -7.21
C HIS A 91 -2.58 -8.20 -8.17
N LEU A 92 -1.25 -8.20 -8.28
CA LEU A 92 -0.53 -9.16 -9.11
C LEU A 92 -0.69 -10.60 -8.58
N ASP A 93 -0.60 -10.80 -7.26
CA ASP A 93 -0.79 -12.09 -6.61
C ASP A 93 -2.23 -12.64 -6.81
N PHE A 94 -3.23 -11.75 -6.87
CA PHE A 94 -4.63 -12.10 -7.18
C PHE A 94 -4.94 -12.15 -8.69
N HIS A 95 -3.94 -12.05 -9.57
CA HIS A 95 -4.08 -12.06 -11.03
C HIS A 95 -4.92 -10.90 -11.62
N GLU A 96 -4.99 -9.78 -10.91
CA GLU A 96 -5.68 -8.54 -11.28
C GLU A 96 -4.71 -7.58 -11.99
N ALA A 97 -4.34 -7.94 -13.24
CA ALA A 97 -3.26 -7.27 -13.95
C ALA A 97 -3.53 -5.79 -14.28
N ALA A 98 -4.79 -5.38 -14.45
CA ALA A 98 -5.14 -3.98 -14.76
C ALA A 98 -4.95 -3.08 -13.52
N GLU A 99 -5.39 -3.57 -12.37
CA GLU A 99 -5.31 -2.93 -11.06
C GLU A 99 -3.86 -2.86 -10.59
N ALA A 100 -3.11 -3.95 -10.78
CA ALA A 100 -1.67 -3.98 -10.53
C ALA A 100 -0.93 -2.91 -11.36
N ARG A 101 -1.27 -2.77 -12.65
CA ARG A 101 -0.71 -1.73 -13.52
C ARG A 101 -0.96 -0.34 -13.00
N ASP A 102 -2.21 -0.03 -12.63
CA ASP A 102 -2.54 1.29 -12.11
C ASP A 102 -1.79 1.59 -10.81
N ALA A 103 -1.74 0.63 -9.88
CA ALA A 103 -1.04 0.77 -8.62
C ALA A 103 0.48 0.99 -8.83
N PHE A 104 1.16 0.18 -9.64
CA PHE A 104 2.58 0.39 -9.92
C PHE A 104 2.85 1.70 -10.67
N ARG A 105 1.97 2.10 -11.60
CA ARG A 105 2.07 3.40 -12.27
C ARG A 105 1.98 4.56 -11.27
N ARG A 106 1.04 4.50 -10.31
CA ARG A 106 0.95 5.50 -9.23
C ARG A 106 2.18 5.50 -8.34
N SER A 107 2.72 4.33 -8.01
CA SER A 107 3.98 4.20 -7.27
C SER A 107 5.13 4.92 -7.97
N LEU A 108 5.35 4.60 -9.26
CA LEU A 108 6.43 5.15 -10.08
C LEU A 108 6.31 6.67 -10.29
N ARG A 109 5.09 7.18 -10.48
CA ARG A 109 4.82 8.62 -10.59
C ARG A 109 5.17 9.38 -9.32
N ARG A 110 5.01 8.75 -8.15
CA ARG A 110 5.38 9.36 -6.87
C ARG A 110 6.90 9.28 -6.69
N GLN A 111 7.49 8.12 -6.88
CA GLN A 111 8.93 7.93 -6.79
C GLN A 111 9.36 6.77 -7.66
N PHE A 112 10.34 7.00 -8.53
CA PHE A 112 10.91 5.95 -9.35
C PHE A 112 11.54 4.86 -8.47
N ARG A 113 11.15 3.60 -8.71
CA ARG A 113 11.71 2.41 -8.06
C ARG A 113 11.83 1.32 -9.11
N PHE A 114 13.04 0.85 -9.36
CA PHE A 114 13.31 -0.14 -10.40
C PHE A 114 12.48 -1.42 -10.21
N ARG A 115 12.32 -1.90 -8.97
CA ARG A 115 11.44 -3.04 -8.66
C ARG A 115 9.99 -2.81 -9.10
N SER A 116 9.43 -1.64 -8.82
CA SER A 116 8.05 -1.31 -9.25
C SER A 116 7.94 -1.24 -10.77
N LEU A 117 8.99 -0.79 -11.48
CA LEU A 117 9.04 -0.78 -12.93
C LEU A 117 9.06 -2.19 -13.52
N LEU A 118 9.91 -3.07 -12.96
CA LEU A 118 9.96 -4.48 -13.38
C LEU A 118 8.61 -5.18 -13.16
N LEU A 119 8.03 -5.03 -11.98
CA LEU A 119 6.73 -5.63 -11.67
C LEU A 119 5.60 -5.04 -12.51
N TRP A 120 5.66 -3.75 -12.82
CA TRP A 120 4.77 -3.13 -13.80
C TRP A 120 4.94 -3.77 -15.19
N GLY A 121 6.16 -4.01 -15.66
CA GLY A 121 6.41 -4.73 -16.92
C GLY A 121 5.86 -6.15 -16.90
N VAL A 122 5.98 -6.86 -15.78
CA VAL A 122 5.47 -8.23 -15.61
C VAL A 122 3.96 -8.33 -15.83
N THR A 123 3.19 -7.28 -15.48
CA THR A 123 1.73 -7.29 -15.68
C THR A 123 1.28 -7.41 -17.15
N TYR A 124 2.17 -7.17 -18.11
CA TYR A 124 1.90 -7.29 -19.55
C TYR A 124 2.29 -8.66 -20.12
N LEU A 125 2.99 -9.49 -19.34
CA LEU A 125 3.33 -10.84 -19.78
C LEU A 125 2.07 -11.71 -19.76
N PRO A 126 1.83 -12.51 -20.81
CA PRO A 126 0.81 -13.55 -20.74
C PRO A 126 1.12 -14.52 -19.59
N ARG A 127 0.10 -15.19 -19.03
CA ARG A 127 0.24 -16.07 -17.85
C ARG A 127 1.35 -17.14 -17.99
N GLY A 128 1.69 -17.55 -19.22
CA GLY A 128 2.82 -18.46 -19.52
C GLY A 128 4.21 -17.81 -19.63
N GLY A 129 4.30 -16.48 -19.79
CA GLY A 129 5.54 -15.73 -19.92
C GLY A 129 6.34 -15.66 -18.62
N VAL A 130 5.67 -15.63 -17.46
CA VAL A 130 6.33 -15.65 -16.14
C VAL A 130 7.08 -16.97 -15.92
N SER A 131 6.47 -18.10 -16.30
CA SER A 131 7.12 -19.42 -16.28
C SER A 131 8.31 -19.50 -17.24
N GLY A 132 8.25 -18.77 -18.36
CA GLY A 132 9.35 -18.63 -19.33
C GLY A 132 10.52 -17.82 -18.76
N ILE A 133 10.24 -16.67 -18.15
CA ILE A 133 11.27 -15.84 -17.48
C ILE A 133 11.89 -16.60 -16.31
N ARG A 134 11.09 -17.33 -15.54
CA ARG A 134 11.58 -18.16 -14.44
C ARG A 134 12.50 -19.27 -14.94
N ARG A 135 12.15 -19.93 -16.06
CA ARG A 135 13.02 -20.90 -16.75
C ARG A 135 14.32 -20.28 -17.24
N VAL A 136 14.28 -19.10 -17.86
CA VAL A 136 15.48 -18.39 -18.32
C VAL A 136 16.36 -17.97 -17.16
N TYR A 137 15.77 -17.46 -16.08
CA TYR A 137 16.48 -17.12 -14.85
C TYR A 137 17.17 -18.34 -14.23
N TYR A 138 16.46 -19.46 -14.08
CA TYR A 138 17.04 -20.70 -13.56
C TYR A 138 18.13 -21.26 -14.48
N ARG A 139 17.95 -21.17 -15.81
CA ARG A 139 18.94 -21.58 -16.81
C ARG A 139 20.20 -20.71 -16.78
N LEU A 140 20.07 -19.39 -16.60
CA LEU A 140 21.20 -18.46 -16.44
C LEU A 140 21.93 -18.64 -15.11
N LYS A 141 21.23 -19.14 -14.07
CA LYS A 141 21.76 -19.33 -12.73
C LYS A 141 22.19 -20.78 -12.44
N GLY A 142 22.15 -21.67 -13.44
CA GLY A 142 22.58 -23.06 -13.34
C GLY A 142 21.75 -23.95 -12.41
N MET A 143 20.51 -23.58 -12.10
CA MET A 143 19.64 -24.34 -11.18
C MET A 143 18.50 -25.04 -11.95
N PRO A 144 18.05 -26.23 -11.52
CA PRO A 144 16.87 -26.86 -12.11
C PRO A 144 15.59 -26.04 -11.81
N PRO A 145 14.59 -26.09 -12.71
CA PRO A 145 13.39 -25.25 -12.66
C PRO A 145 12.45 -25.53 -11.48
#